data_AF-A0A9D7F8V8-F1
#
_entry.id   AF-A0A9D7F8V8-F1
#
_cell.length_a   1.000
_cell.length_b   1.000
_cell.length_c   1.000
_cell.angle_alpha   90.00
_cell.angle_beta   90.00
_cell.angle_gamma   90.00
#
_symmetry.space_group_name_H-M   'P 1'
#
loop_
_entity.id
_entity.type
_entity.pdbx_description
1 polymer ?
#
loop_
_entity_poly.entity_id
_entity_poly.type
_entity_poly.pdbx_seq_one_letter_code
_entity_poly.pdbx_strand_id
1 'polypeptide(L)'
;MATTNVVNSTLMGVFILDSTYKRINHATDGSMSFSHEPRDITSKDSSGHRALLEGLRSWTMSMSGNFAYDATYGPEQLRAAWLARTALTARWGTGVSADQYVSGTVYISSYEESSPDKENNVTFSITLEGSGAPTFADLT
;
A
#
# COMPACT_ATOMS: atom_id res chain seq x y z
N MET A 1 7.19 21.64 4.19
CA MET A 1 7.40 22.25 2.86
C MET A 1 7.33 21.11 1.88
N ALA A 2 6.35 21.13 0.98
CA ALA A 2 6.09 20.04 0.05
C ALA A 2 7.35 19.76 -0.80
N THR A 3 7.57 18.50 -1.14
CA THR A 3 8.66 18.13 -2.05
C THR A 3 8.47 18.85 -3.38
N THR A 4 9.48 19.64 -3.78
CA THR A 4 9.48 20.40 -5.04
C THR A 4 10.47 19.70 -5.99
N ASN A 5 10.06 19.40 -7.23
CA ASN A 5 10.71 18.51 -8.23
C ASN A 5 10.40 17.00 -8.07
N VAL A 6 11.05 16.14 -8.86
CA VAL A 6 10.88 14.67 -8.84
C VAL A 6 11.13 14.15 -7.42
N VAL A 7 10.13 13.48 -6.85
CA VAL A 7 10.17 12.94 -5.49
C VAL A 7 11.23 11.83 -5.39
N ASN A 8 12.07 11.90 -4.36
CA ASN A 8 13.04 10.85 -4.09
C ASN A 8 12.33 9.58 -3.59
N SER A 9 12.54 8.45 -4.26
CA SER A 9 11.96 7.16 -3.90
C SER A 9 12.24 6.75 -2.45
N THR A 10 13.39 7.14 -1.88
CA THR A 10 13.74 6.84 -0.48
C THR A 10 12.81 7.52 0.55
N LEU A 11 12.11 8.59 0.16
CA LEU A 11 11.14 9.27 1.01
C LEU A 11 9.74 8.67 0.89
N MET A 12 9.45 7.98 -0.21
CA MET A 12 8.14 7.41 -0.52
C MET A 12 8.05 5.99 0.05
N GLY A 13 6.96 5.69 0.76
CA GLY A 13 6.77 4.36 1.31
C GLY A 13 5.44 4.18 2.01
N VAL A 14 5.26 2.97 2.57
CA VAL A 14 4.08 2.62 3.35
C VAL A 14 4.32 2.93 4.83
N PHE A 15 3.36 3.61 5.42
CA PHE A 15 3.26 3.90 6.85
C PHE A 15 2.06 3.17 7.42
N ILE A 16 2.21 2.52 8.57
CA ILE A 16 1.11 1.85 9.28
C ILE A 16 0.86 2.58 10.60
N LEU A 17 -0.42 2.77 10.93
CA LEU A 17 -0.84 3.38 12.19
C LEU A 17 -0.76 2.36 13.33
N ASP A 18 0.19 2.56 14.24
CA ASP A 18 0.34 1.81 15.49
C ASP A 18 0.63 2.81 16.62
N SER A 19 -0.43 3.46 17.11
CA SER A 19 -0.45 4.68 17.97
C SER A 19 0.13 5.96 17.35
N THR A 20 1.11 5.84 16.46
CA THR A 20 1.63 6.88 15.55
C THR A 20 1.89 6.25 14.18
N TYR A 21 1.88 7.03 13.09
CA TYR A 21 2.25 6.51 11.76
C TYR A 21 3.73 6.12 11.74
N LYS A 22 4.01 4.82 11.69
CA LYS A 22 5.37 4.28 11.61
C LYS A 22 5.65 3.83 10.19
N ARG A 23 6.78 4.28 9.62
CA ARG A 23 7.26 3.76 8.33
C ARG A 23 7.67 2.31 8.53
N ILE A 24 7.31 1.45 7.59
CA ILE A 24 7.84 0.08 7.61
C ILE A 24 9.34 0.16 7.35
N ASN A 25 10.12 -0.42 8.25
CA ASN A 25 11.56 -0.26 8.24
C ASN A 25 12.19 -1.09 7.12
N HIS A 26 13.29 -0.58 6.53
CA HIS A 26 14.03 -1.24 5.44
C HIS A 26 13.18 -1.62 4.21
N ALA A 27 12.14 -0.85 3.90
CA ALA A 27 11.45 -0.93 2.62
C ALA A 27 12.41 -0.62 1.47
N THR A 28 12.56 -1.54 0.53
CA THR A 28 13.41 -1.42 -0.66
C THR A 28 12.58 -1.05 -1.88
N ASP A 29 11.32 -1.51 -1.92
CA ASP A 29 10.36 -1.19 -2.97
C ASP A 29 8.95 -1.09 -2.40
N GLY A 30 8.11 -0.26 -3.01
CA GLY A 30 6.70 -0.28 -2.77
C GLY A 30 5.94 0.21 -3.98
N SER A 31 4.75 -0.34 -4.18
CA SER A 31 3.86 0.07 -5.26
C SER A 31 2.44 0.26 -4.74
N MET A 32 1.73 1.23 -5.29
CA MET A 32 0.31 1.42 -5.05
C MET A 32 -0.43 1.33 -6.38
N SER A 33 -1.44 0.48 -6.44
CA SER A 33 -2.24 0.24 -7.64
C SER A 33 -3.72 0.46 -7.34
N PHE A 34 -4.40 1.23 -8.21
CA PHE A 34 -5.85 1.39 -8.19
C PHE A 34 -6.43 0.66 -9.39
N SER A 35 -7.44 -0.17 -9.17
CA SER A 35 -8.14 -0.92 -10.20
C SER A 35 -9.63 -0.58 -10.17
N HIS A 36 -10.22 -0.45 -11.35
CA HIS A 36 -11.66 -0.24 -11.52
C HIS A 36 -12.18 -1.30 -12.46
N GLU A 37 -13.20 -2.03 -12.04
CA GLU A 37 -13.93 -2.98 -12.87
C GLU A 37 -15.26 -2.33 -13.30
N PRO A 38 -15.31 -1.60 -14.43
CA PRO A 38 -16.53 -1.00 -14.93
C PRO A 38 -17.44 -2.06 -15.56
N ARG A 39 -18.75 -1.94 -15.35
CA ARG A 39 -19.73 -2.85 -15.92
C ARG A 39 -20.03 -2.47 -17.37
N ASP A 40 -20.02 -3.47 -18.24
CA ASP A 40 -20.39 -3.28 -19.64
C ASP A 40 -21.92 -3.20 -19.80
N ILE A 41 -22.38 -2.16 -20.48
CA ILE A 41 -23.80 -1.90 -20.78
C ILE A 41 -24.02 -1.64 -22.27
N THR A 42 -23.12 -2.12 -23.13
CA THR A 42 -23.20 -1.89 -24.57
C THR A 42 -24.53 -2.40 -25.14
N SER A 43 -25.26 -1.51 -25.82
CA SER A 43 -26.57 -1.79 -26.41
C SER A 43 -26.58 -1.46 -27.90
N LYS A 44 -27.68 -1.78 -28.59
CA LYS A 44 -27.84 -1.50 -30.02
C LYS A 44 -27.82 0.00 -30.35
N ASP A 45 -28.12 0.85 -29.37
CA ASP A 45 -28.07 2.31 -29.47
C ASP A 45 -26.67 2.88 -29.25
N SER A 46 -25.69 2.04 -28.87
CA SER A 46 -24.31 2.50 -28.58
C SER A 46 -23.49 2.80 -29.83
N SER A 47 -24.09 2.76 -31.03
CA SER A 47 -23.51 3.18 -32.31
C SER A 47 -22.12 2.60 -32.62
N GLY A 48 -21.85 1.37 -32.13
CA GLY A 48 -20.56 0.68 -32.31
C GLY A 48 -19.50 0.99 -31.24
N HIS A 49 -19.80 1.80 -30.23
CA HIS A 49 -18.89 2.13 -29.13
C HIS A 49 -19.25 1.34 -27.86
N ARG A 50 -18.23 0.95 -27.10
CA ARG A 50 -18.41 0.26 -25.81
C ARG A 50 -18.92 1.25 -24.76
N ALA A 51 -20.07 0.98 -24.16
CA ALA A 51 -20.64 1.78 -23.09
C ALA A 51 -20.35 1.13 -21.73
N LEU A 52 -19.71 1.88 -20.83
CA LEU A 52 -19.26 1.41 -19.51
C LEU A 52 -19.94 2.23 -18.42
N LEU A 53 -20.48 1.54 -17.40
CA LEU A 53 -21.00 2.15 -16.18
C LEU A 53 -20.07 1.85 -14.99
N GLU A 54 -20.15 2.65 -13.94
CA GLU A 54 -19.31 2.46 -12.75
C GLU A 54 -19.59 1.10 -12.07
N GLY A 55 -18.53 0.30 -11.91
CA GLY A 55 -18.54 -0.90 -11.08
C GLY A 55 -17.57 -0.78 -9.90
N LEU A 56 -17.07 -1.92 -9.42
CA LEU A 56 -16.31 -2.01 -8.18
C LEU A 56 -14.92 -1.39 -8.35
N ARG A 57 -14.49 -0.63 -7.33
CA ARG A 57 -13.15 -0.05 -7.25
C ARG A 57 -12.37 -0.80 -6.19
N SER A 58 -11.20 -1.31 -6.54
CA SER A 58 -10.26 -1.94 -5.62
C SER A 58 -8.94 -1.17 -5.64
N TRP A 59 -8.23 -1.22 -4.52
CA TRP A 59 -6.90 -0.63 -4.44
C TRP A 59 -6.02 -1.53 -3.61
N THR A 60 -4.77 -1.63 -4.02
CA THR A 60 -3.76 -2.46 -3.38
C THR A 60 -2.50 -1.65 -3.16
N MET A 61 -1.82 -1.94 -2.06
CA MET A 61 -0.49 -1.43 -1.77
C MET A 61 0.41 -2.64 -1.55
N SER A 62 1.52 -2.74 -2.26
CA SER A 62 2.53 -3.75 -1.99
C SER A 62 3.82 -3.09 -1.52
N MET A 63 4.55 -3.80 -0.66
CA MET A 63 5.84 -3.36 -0.19
C MET A 63 6.77 -4.55 -0.02
N SER A 64 8.03 -4.38 -0.38
CA SER A 64 9.10 -5.33 -0.07
C SER A 64 10.25 -4.64 0.66
N GLY A 65 10.95 -5.39 1.50
CA GLY A 65 12.05 -4.86 2.30
C GLY A 65 12.94 -5.94 2.89
N ASN A 66 14.00 -5.50 3.55
CA ASN A 66 14.91 -6.39 4.26
C ASN A 66 14.41 -6.64 5.69
N PHE A 67 14.34 -7.90 6.06
CA PHE A 67 13.86 -8.33 7.37
C PHE A 67 14.86 -7.91 8.45
N ALA A 68 14.38 -7.17 9.45
CA ALA A 68 15.14 -6.77 10.64
C ALA A 68 14.27 -6.95 11.88
N TYR A 69 14.79 -7.66 12.89
CA TYR A 69 14.11 -7.87 14.18
C TYR A 69 14.05 -6.60 15.04
N ASP A 70 14.93 -5.62 14.79
CA ASP A 70 14.99 -4.33 15.52
C ASP A 70 14.18 -3.21 14.82
N ALA A 71 13.24 -3.59 13.96
CA ALA A 71 12.43 -2.61 13.24
C ALA A 71 11.32 -2.03 14.16
N THR A 72 11.21 -0.69 14.19
CA THR A 72 10.17 0.04 14.95
C THR A 72 8.74 -0.38 14.59
N TYR A 73 8.52 -0.75 13.32
CA TYR A 73 7.38 -1.52 12.85
C TYR A 73 7.88 -2.65 11.95
N GLY A 74 7.95 -3.84 12.54
CA GLY A 74 8.67 -4.98 12.00
C GLY A 74 7.77 -6.11 11.49
N PRO A 75 8.40 -7.12 10.90
CA PRO A 75 7.73 -8.31 10.35
C PRO A 75 6.89 -9.08 11.38
N GLU A 76 7.24 -9.00 12.67
CA GLU A 76 6.49 -9.66 13.74
C GLU A 76 5.09 -9.06 13.95
N GLN A 77 4.96 -7.72 13.92
CA GLN A 77 3.67 -7.04 14.03
C GLN A 77 2.81 -7.26 12.78
N LEU A 78 3.45 -7.34 11.61
CA LEU A 78 2.79 -7.64 10.35
C LEU A 78 2.25 -9.09 10.31
N ARG A 79 3.05 -10.05 10.78
CA ARG A 79 2.63 -11.44 10.93
C ARG A 79 1.52 -11.60 11.96
N ALA A 80 1.59 -10.88 13.09
CA ALA A 80 0.54 -10.87 14.10
C ALA A 80 -0.77 -10.26 13.57
N ALA A 81 -0.70 -9.15 12.84
CA ALA A 81 -1.86 -8.52 12.24
C ALA A 81 -2.52 -9.41 11.15
N TRP A 82 -1.70 -10.14 10.38
CA TRP A 82 -2.21 -11.13 9.43
C TRP A 82 -2.91 -12.30 10.13
N LEU A 83 -2.30 -12.87 11.18
CA LEU A 83 -2.89 -13.96 11.96
C LEU A 83 -4.21 -13.56 12.65
N ALA A 84 -4.24 -12.35 13.21
CA ALA A 84 -5.42 -11.80 13.88
C ALA A 84 -6.49 -11.26 12.92
N ARG A 85 -6.18 -11.20 11.60
CA ARG A 85 -7.03 -10.57 10.57
C ARG A 85 -7.43 -9.14 10.93
N THR A 86 -6.53 -8.42 11.58
CA THR A 86 -6.80 -7.07 12.07
C THR A 86 -6.80 -6.09 10.90
N ALA A 87 -7.81 -5.23 10.86
CA ALA A 87 -7.84 -4.11 9.94
C ALA A 87 -6.75 -3.09 10.34
N LEU A 88 -5.81 -2.82 9.44
CA LEU A 88 -4.74 -1.85 9.66
C LEU A 88 -5.07 -0.56 8.92
N THR A 89 -4.70 0.59 9.47
CA THR A 89 -4.74 1.85 8.71
C THR A 89 -3.38 2.09 8.09
N ALA A 90 -3.29 1.87 6.78
CA ALA A 90 -2.08 2.12 6.01
C ALA A 90 -2.16 3.48 5.31
N ARG A 91 -1.00 4.08 5.11
CA ARG A 91 -0.80 5.35 4.44
C ARG A 91 0.37 5.25 3.48
N TRP A 92 0.10 5.51 2.21
CA TRP A 92 1.10 5.66 1.16
C TRP A 92 1.42 7.14 0.99
N GLY A 93 2.69 7.51 1.05
CA GLY A 93 3.09 8.89 0.78
C GLY A 93 4.54 9.12 1.13
N THR A 94 4.93 10.38 1.11
CA THR A 94 6.21 10.82 1.66
C THR A 94 6.02 11.22 3.13
N GLY A 95 7.01 10.93 3.97
CA GLY A 95 7.00 11.34 5.38
C GLY A 95 7.22 12.85 5.59
N VAL A 96 6.99 13.68 4.57
CA VAL A 96 7.32 15.10 4.53
C VAL A 96 6.05 15.93 4.69
N SER A 97 6.06 16.88 5.64
CA SER A 97 4.97 17.83 5.87
C SER A 97 4.59 18.59 4.59
N ALA A 98 3.28 18.66 4.33
CA ALA A 98 2.58 19.23 3.17
C ALA A 98 2.57 18.39 1.88
N ASP A 99 3.01 17.13 1.92
CA ASP A 99 2.87 16.23 0.76
C ASP A 99 1.55 15.42 0.80
N GLN A 100 1.02 15.17 -0.39
CA GLN A 100 -0.17 14.35 -0.61
C GLN A 100 0.11 12.90 -0.20
N TYR A 101 -0.81 12.35 0.58
CA TYR A 101 -0.80 10.95 0.96
C TYR A 101 -2.13 10.29 0.65
N VAL A 102 -2.08 8.99 0.42
CA VAL A 102 -3.24 8.13 0.30
C VAL A 102 -3.32 7.28 1.54
N SER A 103 -4.39 7.42 2.34
CA SER A 103 -4.64 6.57 3.50
C SER A 103 -5.92 5.77 3.35
N GLY A 104 -5.95 4.60 3.96
CA GLY A 104 -7.16 3.82 4.03
C GLY A 104 -6.99 2.61 4.95
N THR A 105 -8.12 1.98 5.24
CA THR A 105 -8.14 0.71 5.95
C THR A 105 -7.70 -0.39 4.99
N VAL A 106 -6.73 -1.20 5.39
CA VAL A 106 -6.20 -2.30 4.61
C VAL A 106 -6.21 -3.59 5.43
N TYR A 107 -6.32 -4.71 4.72
CA TYR A 107 -6.03 -6.04 5.23
C TYR A 107 -4.77 -6.57 4.56
N ILE A 108 -3.98 -7.36 5.29
CA ILE A 108 -2.85 -8.07 4.71
C ILE A 108 -3.42 -9.26 3.93
N SER A 109 -3.34 -9.22 2.60
CA SER A 109 -3.80 -10.32 1.73
C SER A 109 -2.73 -11.39 1.57
N SER A 110 -1.46 -10.98 1.55
CA SER A 110 -0.30 -11.88 1.53
C SER A 110 0.86 -11.34 2.35
N TYR A 111 1.52 -12.23 3.08
CA TYR A 111 2.78 -11.99 3.78
C TYR A 111 3.74 -13.11 3.38
N GLU A 112 4.85 -12.73 2.76
CA GLU A 112 5.90 -13.65 2.31
C GLU A 112 7.23 -13.25 2.98
N GLU A 113 7.94 -14.23 3.50
CA GLU A 113 9.28 -14.06 4.07
C GLU A 113 10.22 -15.03 3.37
N SER A 114 11.28 -14.48 2.77
CA SER A 114 12.25 -15.26 2.01
C SER A 114 13.62 -15.10 2.64
N SER A 115 14.26 -16.22 2.95
CA SER A 115 15.68 -16.30 3.28
C SER A 115 16.41 -16.93 2.08
N PRO A 116 16.78 -16.15 1.05
CA PRO A 116 17.47 -16.71 -0.11
C PRO A 116 18.91 -17.12 0.26
N ASP A 117 19.28 -18.37 -0.01
CA ASP A 117 20.66 -18.89 -0.03
C ASP A 117 21.52 -18.65 1.25
N LYS A 118 22.81 -19.01 1.18
CA LYS A 118 23.80 -18.78 2.24
C LYS A 118 24.40 -17.38 2.08
N GLU A 119 24.46 -16.61 3.17
CA GLU A 119 25.04 -15.25 3.25
C GLU A 119 24.27 -14.13 2.54
N ASN A 120 22.96 -14.29 2.31
CA ASN A 120 22.12 -13.20 1.81
C ASN A 120 21.24 -12.60 2.91
N ASN A 121 20.71 -11.41 2.66
CA ASN A 121 19.75 -10.79 3.57
C ASN A 121 18.39 -11.48 3.46
N VAL A 122 17.76 -11.73 4.61
CA VAL A 122 16.36 -12.13 4.67
C VAL A 122 15.51 -10.96 4.18
N THR A 123 14.56 -11.23 3.28
CA THR A 123 13.64 -10.25 2.73
C THR A 123 12.20 -10.60 3.09
N PHE A 124 11.35 -9.59 3.16
CA PHE A 124 9.92 -9.76 3.34
C PHE A 124 9.18 -9.00 2.24
N SER A 125 8.04 -9.54 1.81
CA SER A 125 7.14 -8.93 0.84
C SER A 125 5.71 -9.05 1.34
N ILE A 126 4.98 -7.93 1.31
CA ILE A 126 3.63 -7.84 1.83
C ILE A 126 2.74 -7.18 0.80
N THR A 127 1.56 -7.77 0.61
CA THR A 127 0.48 -7.17 -0.16
C THR A 127 -0.66 -6.79 0.78
N LEU A 128 -1.03 -5.52 0.74
CA LEU A 128 -2.11 -4.91 1.47
C LEU A 128 -3.25 -4.64 0.50
N GLU A 129 -4.44 -5.11 0.84
CA GLU A 129 -5.66 -4.87 0.07
C GLU A 129 -6.56 -3.90 0.81
N GLY A 130 -6.94 -2.84 0.10
CA GLY A 130 -7.78 -1.78 0.60
C GLY A 130 -9.23 -2.20 0.80
N SER A 131 -9.75 -1.97 2.00
CA SER A 131 -11.17 -2.12 2.30
C SER A 131 -11.82 -0.74 2.41
N GLY A 132 -12.70 -0.43 1.46
CA GLY A 132 -13.42 0.84 1.39
C GLY A 132 -12.70 1.91 0.55
N ALA A 133 -13.22 3.14 0.60
CA ALA A 133 -12.69 4.24 -0.20
C ALA A 133 -11.35 4.76 0.37
N PRO A 134 -10.29 4.89 -0.46
CA PRO A 134 -9.07 5.53 -0.05
C PRO A 134 -9.31 7.04 0.14
N THR A 135 -8.71 7.59 1.19
CA THR A 135 -8.70 9.01 1.51
C THR A 135 -7.43 9.64 0.97
N PHE A 136 -7.59 10.75 0.25
CA PHE A 136 -6.49 11.56 -0.27
C PHE A 136 -6.44 12.85 0.55
N ALA A 137 -5.34 13.10 1.24
CA ALA A 137 -5.18 14.29 2.07
C ALA A 137 -3.72 14.76 2.07
N ASP A 138 -3.51 16.01 2.48
CA ASP A 138 -2.18 16.60 2.64
C ASP A 138 -1.69 16.40 4.08
N LEU A 139 -0.42 16.03 4.24
CA LEU A 139 0.16 15.93 5.59
C LEU A 139 0.23 17.34 6.20
N THR A 140 -0.59 17.63 7.20
CA THR A 140 -0.46 18.85 8.02
C THR A 140 0.84 18.85 8.81
#